data_AF-A0A5T0KTR2-F1
#
_entry.id   AF-A0A5T0KTR2-F1
#
_cell.length_a   1.000
_cell.length_b   1.000
_cell.length_c   1.000
_cell.angle_alpha   90.00
_cell.angle_beta   90.00
_cell.angle_gamma   90.00
#
_symmetry.space_group_name_H-M   'P 1'
#
loop_
_entity.id
_entity.type
_entity.pdbx_description
1 polymer ?
#
loop_
_entity_poly.entity_id
_entity_poly.type
_entity_poly.pdbx_seq_one_letter_code
_entity_poly.pdbx_strand_id
1 'polypeptide(L)'
;SFSYGSGHAALITYFNMCEVSVAYGFDENPKVYYKNLYNQLTRSFFKAICLNNYYQGLNSEDMGHIVSLSCNYKDTVLLVRDPISIQKTMLNHISYLYSRESLTIKPNDQNSINCFLNQWIYFFGSNKPNLNTLCDKWLYDNTIFAYSAIIDNTCKEKLYLLNFNDIYPKQVINTFQFLGEKYCFCIEGLVANHKEIPIAGIFSWFFPVNIEIANIKICLVTSWFYYGKYNKRSDLIDVTSFVLENHDIDLKCLVSLEDYKNFINYTDDIKRFVFKLFNLIEDRIAIERSRQISEQDIILFLLNRKIPARVFKDKIDYEIGYIKQHRPDIVASWKYYQEFEKMCKELDGDI
;
A
#
# COMPACT_ATOMS: atom_id res chain seq x y z
N SER A 1 0.28 1.87 -12.81
CA SER A 1 0.50 3.23 -12.27
C SER A 1 -0.49 3.53 -11.16
N PHE A 2 -0.17 4.47 -10.26
CA PHE A 2 -1.07 4.85 -9.17
C PHE A 2 -0.69 6.19 -8.51
N SER A 3 -1.64 6.76 -7.77
CA SER A 3 -1.41 7.84 -6.81
C SER A 3 -1.07 7.27 -5.42
N TYR A 4 -0.26 7.97 -4.63
CA TYR A 4 0.02 7.55 -3.25
C TYR A 4 -1.27 7.40 -2.42
N GLY A 5 -1.29 6.45 -1.48
CA GLY A 5 -2.48 6.13 -0.66
C GLY A 5 -3.61 5.39 -1.40
N SER A 6 -3.41 4.96 -2.65
CA SER A 6 -4.44 4.28 -3.46
C SER A 6 -4.53 2.76 -3.29
N GLY A 7 -3.65 2.11 -2.51
CA GLY A 7 -3.64 0.64 -2.35
C GLY A 7 -2.62 -0.11 -3.19
N HIS A 8 -1.63 0.58 -3.74
CA HIS A 8 -0.62 -0.01 -4.63
C HIS A 8 0.17 -1.19 -4.05
N ALA A 9 0.47 -1.17 -2.75
CA ALA A 9 1.22 -2.26 -2.11
C ALA A 9 0.47 -3.59 -2.25
N ALA A 10 -0.86 -3.58 -2.10
CA ALA A 10 -1.69 -4.75 -2.34
C ALA A 10 -1.66 -5.18 -3.83
N LEU A 11 -1.88 -4.24 -4.74
CA LEU A 11 -1.87 -4.51 -6.19
C LEU A 11 -0.56 -5.13 -6.67
N ILE A 12 0.59 -4.58 -6.26
CA ILE A 12 1.92 -5.11 -6.60
C ILE A 12 2.11 -6.51 -6.00
N THR A 13 1.62 -6.74 -4.78
CA THR A 13 1.70 -8.07 -4.13
C THR A 13 0.95 -9.11 -4.94
N TYR A 14 -0.27 -8.81 -5.40
CA TYR A 14 -1.06 -9.73 -6.24
C TYR A 14 -0.41 -9.98 -7.60
N PHE A 15 0.19 -8.97 -8.23
CA PHE A 15 1.00 -9.17 -9.45
C PHE A 15 2.21 -10.07 -9.18
N ASN A 16 2.93 -9.89 -8.08
CA ASN A 16 4.05 -10.74 -7.72
C ASN A 16 3.62 -12.19 -7.41
N MET A 17 2.42 -12.41 -6.84
CA MET A 17 1.83 -13.75 -6.67
C MET A 17 1.55 -14.43 -8.02
N CYS A 18 1.26 -13.64 -9.07
CA CYS A 18 1.09 -14.09 -10.45
C CYS A 18 2.41 -14.18 -11.23
N GLU A 19 3.56 -14.12 -10.55
CA GLU A 19 4.90 -14.07 -11.14
C GLU A 19 5.09 -12.92 -12.15
N VAL A 20 4.29 -11.85 -12.03
CA VAL A 20 4.46 -10.61 -12.79
C VAL A 20 5.47 -9.75 -12.03
N SER A 21 6.75 -9.89 -12.37
CA SER A 21 7.82 -9.08 -11.78
C SER A 21 7.63 -7.59 -12.14
N VAL A 22 7.48 -6.76 -11.11
CA VAL A 22 7.27 -5.31 -11.27
C VAL A 22 8.55 -4.55 -10.95
N ALA A 23 9.07 -3.78 -11.92
CA ALA A 23 10.15 -2.83 -11.69
C ALA A 23 9.61 -1.66 -10.87
N TYR A 24 10.30 -1.28 -9.80
CA TYR A 24 9.85 -0.25 -8.87
C TYR A 24 10.97 0.75 -8.59
N GLY A 25 10.68 2.04 -8.72
CA GLY A 25 11.58 3.12 -8.37
C GLY A 25 10.84 4.21 -7.60
N PHE A 26 11.59 4.98 -6.83
CA PHE A 26 11.15 6.27 -6.30
C PHE A 26 12.37 7.15 -6.04
N ASP A 27 12.30 8.41 -6.48
CA ASP A 27 13.29 9.45 -6.25
C ASP A 27 12.63 10.81 -6.55
N GLU A 28 12.94 11.83 -5.75
CA GLU A 28 12.48 13.20 -5.97
C GLU A 28 13.16 13.85 -7.19
N ASN A 29 14.29 13.29 -7.64
CA ASN A 29 14.97 13.73 -8.86
C ASN A 29 14.50 12.89 -10.07
N PRO A 30 13.89 13.50 -11.10
CA PRO A 30 13.31 12.75 -12.22
C PRO A 30 14.36 11.97 -13.02
N LYS A 31 15.60 12.50 -13.11
CA LYS A 31 16.70 11.82 -13.82
C LYS A 31 17.15 10.58 -13.05
N VAL A 32 17.20 10.66 -11.72
CA VAL A 32 17.56 9.51 -10.88
C VAL A 32 16.45 8.47 -10.91
N TYR A 33 15.19 8.89 -10.82
CA TYR A 33 14.03 8.00 -10.96
C TYR A 33 14.06 7.23 -12.28
N TYR A 34 14.19 7.94 -13.41
CA TYR A 34 14.28 7.32 -14.72
C TYR A 34 15.49 6.39 -14.86
N LYS A 35 16.67 6.83 -14.40
CA LYS A 35 17.90 6.02 -14.44
C LYS A 35 17.75 4.73 -13.63
N ASN A 36 17.11 4.79 -12.47
CA ASN A 36 16.86 3.62 -11.62
C ASN A 36 15.91 2.62 -12.30
N LEU A 37 14.84 3.10 -12.94
CA LEU A 37 13.95 2.25 -13.74
C LEU A 37 14.68 1.65 -14.94
N TYR A 38 15.41 2.45 -15.71
CA TYR A 38 16.18 1.99 -16.86
C TYR A 38 17.21 0.92 -16.48
N ASN A 39 17.94 1.11 -15.38
CA ASN A 39 18.92 0.14 -14.89
C ASN A 39 18.26 -1.18 -14.45
N GLN A 40 17.07 -1.13 -13.84
CA GLN A 40 16.33 -2.34 -13.49
C GLN A 40 15.90 -3.11 -14.74
N LEU A 41 15.35 -2.40 -15.72
CA LEU A 41 14.85 -3.00 -16.97
C LEU A 41 15.97 -3.57 -17.85
N THR A 42 17.19 -3.05 -17.75
CA THR A 42 18.35 -3.56 -18.51
C THR A 42 19.05 -4.74 -17.84
N ARG A 43 18.93 -4.89 -16.52
CA ARG A 43 19.63 -5.94 -15.74
C ARG A 43 18.75 -7.15 -15.42
N SER A 44 17.45 -7.03 -15.58
CA SER A 44 16.50 -8.07 -15.17
C SER A 44 15.29 -8.08 -16.07
N PHE A 45 14.65 -9.25 -16.17
CA PHE A 45 13.43 -9.41 -16.94
C PHE A 45 12.21 -9.04 -16.07
N PHE A 46 11.92 -7.74 -15.99
CA PHE A 46 10.68 -7.25 -15.40
C PHE A 46 9.54 -7.30 -16.43
N LYS A 47 8.39 -7.82 -16.01
CA LYS A 47 7.18 -7.93 -16.85
C LYS A 47 6.34 -6.65 -16.83
N ALA A 48 6.49 -5.82 -15.79
CA ALA A 48 5.75 -4.57 -15.64
C ALA A 48 6.61 -3.46 -15.01
N ILE A 49 6.19 -2.21 -15.17
CA ILE A 49 6.76 -1.03 -14.51
C ILE A 49 5.72 -0.44 -13.57
N CYS A 50 6.14 -0.14 -12.35
CA CYS A 50 5.37 0.65 -11.42
C CYS A 50 5.73 2.13 -11.56
N LEU A 51 4.75 2.93 -12.02
CA LEU A 51 4.80 4.38 -12.00
C LEU A 51 3.99 4.93 -10.83
N ASN A 52 4.60 5.80 -10.03
CA ASN A 52 4.00 6.37 -8.82
C ASN A 52 4.16 7.90 -8.74
N ASN A 53 3.10 8.57 -8.30
CA ASN A 53 3.16 9.96 -7.84
C ASN A 53 3.12 9.96 -6.31
N TYR A 54 4.30 10.12 -5.72
CA TYR A 54 4.54 10.05 -4.27
C TYR A 54 4.69 11.47 -3.69
N TYR A 55 4.45 11.60 -2.38
CA TYR A 55 4.60 12.87 -1.64
C TYR A 55 6.06 13.33 -1.58
N GLN A 56 6.33 14.61 -1.89
CA GLN A 56 7.69 15.13 -2.18
C GLN A 56 8.34 14.53 -3.45
N GLY A 57 7.52 13.93 -4.32
CA GLY A 57 7.96 13.38 -5.58
C GLY A 57 8.03 14.44 -6.68
N LEU A 58 7.85 13.95 -7.89
CA LEU A 58 7.91 14.73 -9.11
C LEU A 58 6.64 15.56 -9.31
N ASN A 59 6.80 16.76 -9.83
CA ASN A 59 5.66 17.53 -10.34
C ASN A 59 5.02 16.79 -11.54
N SER A 60 3.82 17.24 -11.94
CA SER A 60 3.06 16.62 -13.03
C SER A 60 3.80 16.59 -14.37
N GLU A 61 4.64 17.60 -14.66
CA GLU A 61 5.41 17.69 -15.90
C GLU A 61 6.53 16.63 -15.94
N ASP A 62 7.33 16.56 -14.88
CA ASP A 62 8.42 15.60 -14.74
C ASP A 62 7.90 14.16 -14.76
N MET A 63 6.78 13.91 -14.07
CA MET A 63 6.12 12.61 -14.17
C MET A 63 5.63 12.34 -15.58
N GLY A 64 5.06 13.34 -16.26
CA GLY A 64 4.62 13.23 -17.64
C GLY A 64 5.76 12.83 -18.59
N HIS A 65 6.96 13.38 -18.40
CA HIS A 65 8.15 12.97 -19.13
C HIS A 65 8.51 11.50 -18.88
N ILE A 66 8.47 11.04 -17.63
CA ILE A 66 8.78 9.64 -17.31
C ILE A 66 7.74 8.69 -17.89
N VAL A 67 6.46 9.02 -17.77
CA VAL A 67 5.36 8.24 -18.36
C VAL A 67 5.57 8.17 -19.88
N SER A 68 5.84 9.30 -20.53
CA SER A 68 6.10 9.35 -21.98
C SER A 68 7.32 8.51 -22.38
N LEU A 69 8.40 8.51 -21.61
CA LEU A 69 9.59 7.69 -21.91
C LEU A 69 9.38 6.19 -21.64
N SER A 70 8.55 5.84 -20.65
CA SER A 70 8.39 4.47 -20.16
C SER A 70 7.20 3.73 -20.78
N CYS A 71 6.15 4.45 -21.16
CA CYS A 71 4.81 3.91 -21.41
C CYS A 71 4.19 4.29 -22.75
N ASN A 72 4.84 5.08 -23.62
CA ASN A 72 4.23 5.67 -24.83
C ASN A 72 3.48 4.66 -25.74
N TYR A 73 3.76 3.36 -25.62
CA TYR A 73 3.09 2.32 -26.41
C TYR A 73 2.67 1.08 -25.61
N LYS A 74 2.71 1.12 -24.28
CA LYS A 74 2.42 -0.04 -23.42
C LYS A 74 1.05 0.08 -22.76
N ASP A 75 0.43 -1.06 -22.52
CA ASP A 75 -0.77 -1.12 -21.71
C ASP A 75 -0.51 -0.59 -20.31
N THR A 76 -1.43 0.24 -19.82
CA THR A 76 -1.30 0.88 -18.51
C THR A 76 -2.53 0.58 -17.67
N VAL A 77 -2.32 -0.07 -16.54
CA VAL A 77 -3.33 -0.23 -15.50
C VAL A 77 -3.16 0.90 -14.49
N LEU A 78 -4.15 1.79 -14.37
CA LEU A 78 -4.17 2.88 -13.40
C LEU A 78 -5.15 2.55 -12.28
N LEU A 79 -4.62 2.34 -11.08
CA LEU A 79 -5.43 2.14 -9.87
C LEU A 79 -6.01 3.47 -9.41
N VAL A 80 -7.34 3.55 -9.36
CA VAL A 80 -8.08 4.75 -8.95
C VAL A 80 -8.90 4.45 -7.69
N ARG A 81 -9.01 5.45 -6.83
CA ARG A 81 -9.65 5.34 -5.52
C ARG A 81 -10.34 6.65 -5.16
N ASP A 82 -11.38 6.54 -4.33
CA ASP A 82 -12.07 7.67 -3.70
C ASP A 82 -11.04 8.69 -3.14
N PRO A 83 -11.08 9.96 -3.58
CA PRO A 83 -10.13 10.99 -3.19
C PRO A 83 -10.11 11.29 -1.69
N ILE A 84 -11.26 11.24 -1.00
CA ILE A 84 -11.33 11.43 0.46
C ILE A 84 -10.67 10.24 1.16
N SER A 85 -10.89 9.02 0.66
CA SER A 85 -10.25 7.81 1.20
C SER A 85 -8.72 7.80 1.01
N ILE A 86 -8.23 8.41 -0.07
CA ILE A 86 -6.78 8.65 -0.26
C ILE A 86 -6.28 9.60 0.82
N GLN A 87 -6.95 10.73 1.04
CA GLN A 87 -6.56 11.68 2.09
C GLN A 87 -6.54 11.03 3.48
N LYS A 88 -7.54 10.20 3.80
CA LYS A 88 -7.52 9.40 5.03
C LYS A 88 -6.27 8.55 5.14
N THR A 89 -5.94 7.83 4.07
CA THR A 89 -4.79 6.92 4.07
C THR A 89 -3.49 7.68 4.29
N MET A 90 -3.37 8.86 3.67
CA MET A 90 -2.23 9.74 3.88
C MET A 90 -2.20 10.28 5.32
N LEU A 91 -3.32 10.77 5.85
CA LEU A 91 -3.44 11.43 7.18
C LEU A 91 -3.05 10.47 8.31
N ASN A 92 -3.34 9.18 8.11
CA ASN A 92 -3.01 8.12 9.03
C ASN A 92 -1.71 7.39 8.67
N HIS A 93 -0.90 7.90 7.74
CA HIS A 93 0.29 7.20 7.29
C HIS A 93 1.36 7.20 8.39
N ILE A 94 1.89 6.01 8.66
CA ILE A 94 2.86 5.74 9.71
C ILE A 94 4.26 5.63 9.10
N SER A 95 5.26 6.03 9.86
CA SER A 95 6.68 5.82 9.65
C SER A 95 7.29 5.16 10.89
N TYR A 96 8.55 4.79 10.80
CA TYR A 96 9.26 4.03 11.84
C TYR A 96 10.39 4.84 12.45
N LEU A 97 10.60 4.67 13.76
CA LEU A 97 11.79 5.18 14.44
C LEU A 97 13.06 4.42 14.05
N TYR A 98 12.92 3.11 13.75
CA TYR A 98 14.02 2.22 13.43
C TYR A 98 13.69 1.33 12.23
N SER A 99 14.71 0.81 11.56
CA SER A 99 14.51 -0.15 10.48
C SER A 99 13.90 -1.45 11.03
N ARG A 100 12.73 -1.82 10.50
CA ARG A 100 12.02 -3.06 10.86
C ARG A 100 12.87 -4.32 10.74
N GLU A 101 13.70 -4.41 9.69
CA GLU A 101 14.56 -5.57 9.44
C GLU A 101 15.65 -5.77 10.51
N SER A 102 15.97 -4.71 11.26
CA SER A 102 16.95 -4.77 12.36
C SER A 102 16.34 -5.22 13.69
N LEU A 103 15.01 -5.23 13.82
CA LEU A 103 14.36 -5.52 15.08
C LEU A 103 14.31 -7.02 15.35
N THR A 104 14.68 -7.40 16.57
CA THR A 104 14.60 -8.78 17.07
C THR A 104 13.88 -8.77 18.42
N ILE A 105 12.80 -9.55 18.52
CA ILE A 105 11.99 -9.69 19.72
C ILE A 105 12.41 -10.98 20.44
N LYS A 106 12.68 -10.88 21.75
CA LYS A 106 12.99 -12.04 22.60
C LYS A 106 11.85 -12.24 23.61
N PRO A 107 11.32 -13.47 23.79
CA PRO A 107 10.14 -13.71 24.63
C PRO A 107 10.26 -13.23 26.08
N ASN A 108 11.46 -13.27 26.64
CA ASN A 108 11.77 -12.91 28.01
C ASN A 108 12.33 -11.49 28.15
N ASP A 109 12.36 -10.72 27.07
CA ASP A 109 12.83 -9.33 27.06
C ASP A 109 11.65 -8.39 26.77
N GLN A 110 11.05 -7.89 27.85
CA GLN A 110 9.93 -6.96 27.75
C GLN A 110 10.31 -5.65 27.03
N ASN A 111 11.59 -5.23 27.08
CA ASN A 111 12.02 -4.04 26.36
C ASN A 111 11.99 -4.27 24.86
N SER A 112 12.43 -5.45 24.39
CA SER A 112 12.34 -5.80 22.96
C SER A 112 10.90 -5.78 22.44
N ILE A 113 9.95 -6.30 23.23
CA ILE A 113 8.51 -6.31 22.91
C ILE A 113 7.96 -4.88 22.90
N ASN A 114 8.29 -4.07 23.90
CA ASN A 114 7.84 -2.68 23.97
C ASN A 114 8.40 -1.83 22.82
N CYS A 115 9.66 -2.02 22.45
CA CYS A 115 10.27 -1.37 21.28
C CYS A 115 9.51 -1.75 19.99
N PHE A 116 9.20 -3.03 19.81
CA PHE A 116 8.42 -3.50 18.66
C PHE A 116 7.04 -2.84 18.55
N LEU A 117 6.30 -2.78 19.66
CA LEU A 117 4.92 -2.25 19.69
C LEU A 117 4.87 -0.71 19.57
N ASN A 118 5.93 -0.01 20.00
CA ASN A 118 5.95 1.46 20.12
C ASN A 118 6.89 2.17 19.12
N GLN A 119 7.49 1.48 18.15
CA GLN A 119 8.42 2.07 17.17
C GLN A 119 7.76 2.96 16.10
N TRP A 120 6.50 3.34 16.28
CA TRP A 120 5.65 3.95 15.25
C TRP A 120 5.49 5.45 15.48
N ILE A 121 5.67 6.22 14.42
CA ILE A 121 5.41 7.66 14.38
C ILE A 121 4.53 7.96 13.19
N TYR A 122 3.64 8.94 13.28
CA TYR A 122 2.92 9.42 12.12
C TYR A 122 3.86 10.25 11.25
N PHE A 123 3.49 10.42 9.99
CA PHE A 123 4.20 11.35 9.10
C PHE A 123 4.43 12.71 9.77
N PHE A 124 5.60 13.28 9.50
CA PHE A 124 6.10 14.51 10.13
C PHE A 124 6.45 14.38 11.63
N GLY A 125 6.66 13.16 12.12
CA GLY A 125 7.20 12.90 13.47
C GLY A 125 6.17 13.05 14.59
N SER A 126 4.89 13.13 14.27
CA SER A 126 3.82 13.25 15.26
C SER A 126 3.53 11.91 15.94
N ASN A 127 3.10 11.92 17.19
CA ASN A 127 2.63 10.73 17.91
C ASN A 127 1.15 10.38 17.62
N LYS A 128 0.45 11.24 16.87
CA LYS A 128 -0.95 11.07 16.47
C LYS A 128 -1.20 11.69 15.09
N PRO A 129 -2.23 11.26 14.35
CA PRO A 129 -2.58 11.89 13.09
C PRO A 129 -3.12 13.31 13.33
N ASN A 130 -2.96 14.21 12.36
CA ASN A 130 -3.33 15.63 12.49
C ASN A 130 -4.03 16.14 11.22
N LEU A 131 -5.32 16.45 11.33
CA LEU A 131 -6.15 16.98 10.24
C LEU A 131 -5.57 18.24 9.59
N ASN A 132 -4.90 19.12 10.35
CA ASN A 132 -4.32 20.35 9.79
C ASN A 132 -3.25 20.05 8.72
N THR A 133 -2.63 18.87 8.77
CA THR A 133 -1.67 18.43 7.74
C THR A 133 -2.28 18.43 6.34
N LEU A 134 -3.59 18.18 6.22
CA LEU A 134 -4.30 18.27 4.95
C LEU A 134 -4.11 19.66 4.33
N CYS A 135 -4.41 20.71 5.08
CA CYS A 135 -4.29 22.09 4.60
C CYS A 135 -2.83 22.54 4.51
N ASP A 136 -2.03 22.24 5.52
CA ASP A 136 -0.69 22.81 5.66
C ASP A 136 0.31 22.20 4.67
N LYS A 137 0.02 20.97 4.17
CA LYS A 137 0.99 20.21 3.38
C LYS A 137 0.45 19.57 2.12
N TRP A 138 -0.78 19.07 2.09
CA TRP A 138 -1.20 18.16 0.99
C TRP A 138 -2.15 18.78 -0.01
N LEU A 139 -3.02 19.66 0.46
CA LEU A 139 -4.01 20.32 -0.37
C LEU A 139 -3.34 21.06 -1.54
N TYR A 140 -2.27 21.79 -1.24
CA TYR A 140 -1.53 22.62 -2.19
C TYR A 140 -0.34 21.91 -2.84
N ASP A 141 -0.12 20.63 -2.54
CA ASP A 141 0.96 19.85 -3.14
C ASP A 141 0.49 19.21 -4.44
N ASN A 142 0.97 19.71 -5.57
CA ASN A 142 0.60 19.24 -6.90
C ASN A 142 1.15 17.85 -7.26
N THR A 143 1.98 17.25 -6.40
CA THR A 143 2.45 15.86 -6.56
C THR A 143 1.45 14.85 -5.98
N ILE A 144 0.56 15.30 -5.11
CA ILE A 144 -0.48 14.46 -4.49
C ILE A 144 -1.74 14.48 -5.35
N PHE A 145 -2.25 13.28 -5.61
CA PHE A 145 -3.48 13.04 -6.40
C PHE A 145 -3.35 13.50 -7.86
N ALA A 146 -2.15 13.46 -8.44
CA ALA A 146 -1.89 13.82 -9.83
C ALA A 146 -2.16 12.65 -10.80
N TYR A 147 -3.42 12.29 -11.03
CA TYR A 147 -3.76 11.29 -12.05
C TYR A 147 -3.53 11.82 -13.48
N SER A 148 -3.78 13.11 -13.71
CA SER A 148 -3.57 13.82 -14.98
C SER A 148 -2.17 13.57 -15.55
N ALA A 149 -1.14 13.64 -14.69
CA ALA A 149 0.26 13.40 -15.06
C ALA A 149 0.50 12.05 -15.75
N ILE A 150 -0.25 11.01 -15.35
CA ILE A 150 -0.19 9.68 -15.99
C ILE A 150 -1.17 9.60 -17.15
N ILE A 151 -2.41 10.02 -16.93
CA ILE A 151 -3.51 9.89 -17.89
C ILE A 151 -3.17 10.63 -19.18
N ASP A 152 -2.67 11.86 -19.12
CA ASP A 152 -2.43 12.72 -20.28
C ASP A 152 -1.21 12.31 -21.10
N ASN A 153 -0.28 11.58 -20.50
CA ASN A 153 0.96 11.12 -21.13
C ASN A 153 0.91 9.63 -21.53
N THR A 154 -0.24 8.97 -21.36
CA THR A 154 -0.45 7.56 -21.74
C THR A 154 -1.38 7.48 -22.96
N CYS A 155 -1.14 6.48 -23.83
CA CYS A 155 -2.08 6.13 -24.90
C CYS A 155 -3.44 5.72 -24.32
N LYS A 156 -4.47 6.55 -24.58
CA LYS A 156 -5.80 6.45 -23.95
C LYS A 156 -6.49 5.13 -24.25
N GLU A 157 -6.31 4.60 -25.46
CA GLU A 157 -6.86 3.30 -25.90
C GLU A 157 -6.28 2.11 -25.14
N LYS A 158 -5.09 2.28 -24.55
CA LYS A 158 -4.36 1.27 -23.78
C LYS A 158 -4.43 1.50 -22.26
N LEU A 159 -5.17 2.52 -21.83
CA LEU A 159 -5.37 2.83 -20.42
C LEU A 159 -6.55 2.03 -19.86
N TYR A 160 -6.29 1.22 -18.84
CA TYR A 160 -7.31 0.54 -18.06
C TYR A 160 -7.42 1.17 -16.67
N LEU A 161 -8.58 1.76 -16.38
CA LEU A 161 -8.91 2.32 -15.07
C LEU A 161 -9.42 1.19 -14.15
N LEU A 162 -8.62 0.85 -13.14
CA LEU A 162 -8.91 -0.21 -12.16
C LEU A 162 -9.44 0.41 -10.86
N ASN A 163 -10.64 0.01 -10.42
CA ASN A 163 -11.20 0.52 -9.17
C ASN A 163 -10.49 -0.14 -7.97
N PHE A 164 -10.19 0.63 -6.93
CA PHE A 164 -9.67 0.09 -5.67
C PHE A 164 -10.54 -1.04 -5.08
N ASN A 165 -11.86 -0.95 -5.23
CA ASN A 165 -12.75 -2.00 -4.73
C ASN A 165 -12.57 -3.34 -5.49
N ASP A 166 -12.05 -3.31 -6.72
CA ASP A 166 -11.82 -4.49 -7.56
C ASP A 166 -10.61 -5.31 -7.10
N ILE A 167 -9.75 -4.72 -6.24
CA ILE A 167 -8.59 -5.40 -5.64
C ILE A 167 -8.84 -5.78 -4.17
N TYR A 168 -10.07 -5.59 -3.69
CA TYR A 168 -10.47 -6.07 -2.37
C TYR A 168 -10.50 -7.61 -2.37
N PRO A 169 -10.19 -8.29 -1.26
CA PRO A 169 -9.96 -9.74 -1.26
C PRO A 169 -11.06 -10.56 -1.94
N LYS A 170 -12.33 -10.24 -1.69
CA LYS A 170 -13.46 -10.96 -2.30
C LYS A 170 -13.54 -10.85 -3.82
N GLN A 171 -13.01 -9.78 -4.40
CA GLN A 171 -13.12 -9.47 -5.84
C GLN A 171 -11.83 -9.77 -6.60
N VAL A 172 -10.69 -9.83 -5.92
CA VAL A 172 -9.37 -9.80 -6.56
C VAL A 172 -9.15 -10.96 -7.53
N ILE A 173 -9.66 -12.16 -7.23
CA ILE A 173 -9.52 -13.32 -8.11
C ILE A 173 -10.20 -13.07 -9.46
N ASN A 174 -11.46 -12.62 -9.46
CA ASN A 174 -12.20 -12.33 -10.69
C ASN A 174 -11.54 -11.20 -11.48
N THR A 175 -11.08 -10.16 -10.78
CA THR A 175 -10.34 -9.05 -11.40
C THR A 175 -9.06 -9.54 -12.04
N PHE A 176 -8.28 -10.40 -11.38
CA PHE A 176 -7.03 -10.93 -11.91
C PHE A 176 -7.23 -11.99 -13.00
N GLN A 177 -8.34 -12.73 -13.01
CA GLN A 177 -8.72 -13.56 -14.16
C GLN A 177 -8.85 -12.71 -15.42
N PHE A 178 -9.64 -11.62 -15.36
CA PHE A 178 -9.78 -10.68 -16.46
C PHE A 178 -8.43 -10.05 -16.87
N LEU A 179 -7.64 -9.57 -15.90
CA LEU A 179 -6.34 -8.96 -16.21
C LEU A 179 -5.35 -9.98 -16.78
N GLY A 180 -5.37 -11.22 -16.28
CA GLY A 180 -4.52 -12.33 -16.72
C GLY A 180 -4.82 -12.74 -18.16
N GLU A 181 -6.09 -12.80 -18.54
CA GLU A 181 -6.52 -13.00 -19.93
C GLU A 181 -6.10 -11.82 -20.82
N LYS A 182 -6.37 -10.58 -20.36
CA LYS A 182 -6.10 -9.37 -21.14
C LYS A 182 -4.60 -9.14 -21.38
N TYR A 183 -3.75 -9.45 -20.40
CA TYR A 183 -2.31 -9.18 -20.43
C TYR A 183 -1.45 -10.45 -20.47
N CYS A 184 -2.07 -11.61 -20.70
CA CYS A 184 -1.42 -12.91 -20.89
C CYS A 184 -0.47 -13.32 -19.74
N PHE A 185 -0.96 -13.35 -18.50
CA PHE A 185 -0.21 -13.86 -17.34
C PHE A 185 -0.99 -14.91 -16.54
N CYS A 186 -0.26 -15.81 -15.88
CA CYS A 186 -0.83 -16.89 -15.07
C CYS A 186 -1.24 -16.39 -13.68
N ILE A 187 -2.41 -16.82 -13.20
CA ILE A 187 -2.95 -16.42 -11.89
C ILE A 187 -2.90 -17.54 -10.83
N GLU A 188 -2.39 -18.72 -11.17
CA GLU A 188 -2.41 -19.89 -10.27
C GLU A 188 -1.76 -19.60 -8.92
N GLY A 189 -0.64 -18.87 -8.91
CA GLY A 189 0.03 -18.48 -7.68
C GLY A 189 -0.82 -17.55 -6.80
N LEU A 190 -1.62 -16.66 -7.39
CA LEU A 190 -2.61 -15.87 -6.65
C LEU A 190 -3.72 -16.76 -6.10
N VAL A 191 -4.33 -17.63 -6.93
CA VAL A 191 -5.41 -18.53 -6.49
C VAL A 191 -4.96 -19.42 -5.33
N ALA A 192 -3.75 -19.98 -5.40
CA ALA A 192 -3.22 -20.88 -4.38
C ALA A 192 -2.89 -20.19 -3.04
N ASN A 193 -2.58 -18.89 -3.06
CA ASN A 193 -2.12 -18.16 -1.88
C ASN A 193 -3.09 -17.06 -1.43
N HIS A 194 -4.23 -16.92 -2.10
CA HIS A 194 -5.23 -15.92 -1.77
C HIS A 194 -5.90 -16.24 -0.43
N LYS A 195 -6.13 -15.18 0.34
CA LYS A 195 -6.88 -15.20 1.58
C LYS A 195 -7.93 -14.09 1.51
N GLU A 196 -9.12 -14.30 2.06
CA GLU A 196 -10.19 -13.31 2.09
C GLU A 196 -9.96 -12.20 3.13
N ILE A 197 -8.71 -11.79 3.33
CA ILE A 197 -8.28 -10.77 4.28
C ILE A 197 -7.50 -9.66 3.58
N PRO A 198 -7.68 -8.38 3.96
CA PRO A 198 -6.93 -7.29 3.35
C PRO A 198 -5.42 -7.41 3.62
N ILE A 199 -4.63 -7.30 2.56
CA ILE A 199 -3.17 -7.20 2.64
C ILE A 199 -2.72 -5.74 2.65
N ALA A 200 -1.49 -5.48 3.13
CA ALA A 200 -0.90 -4.14 3.22
C ALA A 200 -1.70 -3.13 4.09
N GLY A 201 -2.53 -3.63 5.01
CA GLY A 201 -3.23 -2.82 6.01
C GLY A 201 -2.36 -2.51 7.23
N ILE A 202 -2.96 -1.95 8.29
CA ILE A 202 -2.27 -1.59 9.54
C ILE A 202 -1.45 -2.75 10.14
N PHE A 203 -1.94 -3.98 10.02
CA PHE A 203 -1.23 -5.19 10.48
C PHE A 203 0.13 -5.35 9.77
N SER A 204 0.21 -5.08 8.47
CA SER A 204 1.46 -5.18 7.71
C SER A 204 2.53 -4.20 8.19
N TRP A 205 2.16 -3.15 8.93
CA TRP A 205 3.11 -2.19 9.46
C TRP A 205 3.94 -2.75 10.63
N PHE A 206 3.56 -3.87 11.24
CA PHE A 206 4.41 -4.54 12.24
C PHE A 206 5.58 -5.32 11.64
N PHE A 207 5.52 -5.68 10.36
CA PHE A 207 6.44 -6.62 9.73
C PHE A 207 7.30 -5.92 8.67
N PRO A 208 8.49 -6.42 8.30
CA PRO A 208 9.13 -7.65 8.79
C PRO A 208 9.67 -7.49 10.21
N VAL A 209 9.71 -8.58 10.98
CA VAL A 209 10.37 -8.59 12.30
C VAL A 209 10.97 -9.96 12.58
N ASN A 210 12.06 -10.01 13.34
CA ASN A 210 12.61 -11.28 13.80
C ASN A 210 12.14 -11.59 15.22
N ILE A 211 11.86 -12.85 15.49
CA ILE A 211 11.78 -13.40 16.85
C ILE A 211 12.98 -14.30 17.08
N GLU A 212 13.51 -14.33 18.30
CA GLU A 212 14.64 -15.18 18.68
C GLU A 212 14.28 -16.00 19.92
N ILE A 213 14.23 -17.33 19.76
CA ILE A 213 13.87 -18.29 20.81
C ILE A 213 14.90 -19.42 20.78
N ALA A 214 15.55 -19.70 21.91
CA ALA A 214 16.58 -20.74 22.00
C ALA A 214 17.65 -20.64 20.90
N ASN A 215 18.10 -19.41 20.61
CA ASN A 215 19.06 -19.06 19.54
C ASN A 215 18.57 -19.33 18.10
N ILE A 216 17.30 -19.71 17.91
CA ILE A 216 16.67 -19.87 16.60
C ILE A 216 16.04 -18.54 16.21
N LYS A 217 16.40 -18.04 15.03
CA LYS A 217 15.84 -16.79 14.49
C LYS A 217 14.73 -17.08 13.48
N ILE A 218 13.54 -16.52 13.71
CA ILE A 218 12.40 -16.67 12.81
C ILE A 218 11.99 -15.29 12.32
N CYS A 219 11.99 -15.12 11.02
CA CYS A 219 11.55 -13.89 10.37
C CYS A 219 10.03 -13.98 10.11
N LEU A 220 9.27 -13.08 10.71
CA LEU A 220 7.85 -12.92 10.49
C LEU A 220 7.65 -11.83 9.43
N VAL A 221 6.94 -12.18 8.35
CA VAL A 221 6.72 -11.27 7.21
C VAL A 221 5.28 -11.39 6.71
N THR A 222 4.66 -10.28 6.28
CA THR A 222 3.36 -10.35 5.57
C THR A 222 3.57 -10.68 4.09
N SER A 223 2.48 -10.97 3.36
CA SER A 223 2.54 -11.26 1.93
C SER A 223 3.24 -10.16 1.13
N TRP A 224 3.03 -8.89 1.48
CA TRP A 224 3.69 -7.77 0.82
C TRP A 224 5.23 -7.88 0.86
N PHE A 225 5.79 -8.16 2.03
CA PHE A 225 7.24 -8.34 2.18
C PHE A 225 7.69 -9.66 1.57
N TYR A 226 6.92 -10.73 1.78
CA TYR A 226 7.26 -12.05 1.27
C TYR A 226 7.45 -12.05 -0.23
N TYR A 227 6.43 -11.65 -0.99
CA TYR A 227 6.47 -11.62 -2.45
C TYR A 227 7.34 -10.49 -3.02
N GLY A 228 7.61 -9.45 -2.23
CA GLY A 228 8.51 -8.37 -2.62
C GLY A 228 10.00 -8.75 -2.55
N LYS A 229 10.39 -9.58 -1.58
CA LYS A 229 11.81 -9.83 -1.27
C LYS A 229 12.12 -11.26 -0.84
N TYR A 230 11.34 -11.84 0.08
CA TYR A 230 11.77 -13.06 0.79
C TYR A 230 11.50 -14.35 0.03
N ASN A 231 10.47 -14.40 -0.83
CA ASN A 231 10.14 -15.59 -1.62
C ASN A 231 11.22 -15.98 -2.64
N LYS A 232 12.16 -15.08 -2.94
CA LYS A 232 13.31 -15.30 -3.83
C LYS A 232 14.55 -15.79 -3.09
N ARG A 233 14.52 -15.90 -1.75
CA ARG A 233 15.66 -16.32 -0.94
C ARG A 233 15.71 -17.83 -0.81
N SER A 234 16.75 -18.44 -1.37
CA SER A 234 16.98 -19.89 -1.30
C SER A 234 17.49 -20.36 0.06
N ASP A 235 17.92 -19.43 0.93
CA ASP A 235 18.48 -19.73 2.25
C ASP A 235 17.43 -19.73 3.38
N LEU A 236 16.16 -19.48 3.04
CA LEU A 236 15.03 -19.48 3.97
C LEU A 236 14.03 -20.58 3.64
N ILE A 237 13.48 -21.21 4.68
CA ILE A 237 12.37 -22.16 4.59
C ILE A 237 11.11 -21.49 5.13
N ASP A 238 10.00 -21.61 4.38
CA ASP A 238 8.67 -21.24 4.85
C ASP A 238 8.12 -22.33 5.77
N VAL A 239 8.00 -22.01 7.06
CA VAL A 239 7.48 -22.90 8.11
C VAL A 239 6.10 -22.45 8.61
N THR A 240 5.40 -21.62 7.84
CA THR A 240 4.12 -21.03 8.23
C THR A 240 3.07 -22.07 8.61
N SER A 241 2.97 -23.17 7.87
CA SER A 241 2.03 -24.26 8.15
C SER A 241 2.27 -24.91 9.52
N PHE A 242 3.54 -25.00 9.95
CA PHE A 242 3.89 -25.52 11.27
C PHE A 242 3.63 -24.54 12.39
N VAL A 243 3.65 -23.22 12.15
CA VAL A 243 3.50 -22.22 13.22
C VAL A 243 2.05 -21.76 13.36
N LEU A 244 1.34 -21.58 12.25
CA LEU A 244 0.02 -20.93 12.21
C LEU A 244 -1.14 -21.89 11.99
N GLU A 245 -0.93 -23.21 11.91
CA GLU A 245 -1.94 -24.28 11.76
C GLU A 245 -3.41 -23.78 11.68
N ASN A 246 -3.96 -23.66 10.46
CA ASN A 246 -5.35 -23.26 10.16
C ASN A 246 -5.77 -21.82 10.56
N HIS A 247 -4.85 -20.91 10.86
CA HIS A 247 -5.17 -19.50 11.11
C HIS A 247 -5.12 -18.67 9.82
N ASP A 248 -6.23 -18.00 9.51
CA ASP A 248 -6.35 -17.17 8.31
C ASP A 248 -5.82 -15.74 8.56
N ILE A 249 -4.50 -15.61 8.66
CA ILE A 249 -3.78 -14.36 8.91
C ILE A 249 -2.77 -14.09 7.78
N ASP A 250 -2.56 -12.84 7.38
CA ASP A 250 -1.57 -12.43 6.38
C ASP A 250 -0.16 -12.42 6.98
N LEU A 251 0.35 -13.60 7.32
CA LEU A 251 1.67 -13.79 7.86
C LEU A 251 2.33 -15.06 7.34
N LYS A 252 3.63 -14.95 7.09
CA LYS A 252 4.54 -16.06 6.86
C LYS A 252 5.65 -16.09 7.91
N CYS A 253 6.01 -17.30 8.31
CA CYS A 253 7.09 -17.58 9.25
C CYS A 253 8.24 -18.21 8.49
N LEU A 254 9.38 -17.54 8.44
CA LEU A 254 10.56 -17.99 7.70
C LEU A 254 11.70 -18.29 8.67
N VAL A 255 12.39 -19.41 8.46
CA VAL A 255 13.57 -19.80 9.24
C VAL A 255 14.74 -20.08 8.31
N SER A 256 15.97 -19.86 8.77
CA SER A 256 17.16 -20.20 7.98
C SER A 256 17.30 -21.71 7.80
N LEU A 257 17.97 -22.14 6.72
CA LEU A 257 18.30 -23.56 6.51
C LEU A 257 19.11 -24.16 7.68
N GLU A 258 19.99 -23.35 8.28
CA GLU A 258 20.83 -23.74 9.41
C GLU A 258 19.98 -23.99 10.67
N ASP A 259 19.05 -23.10 10.96
CA ASP A 259 18.22 -23.16 12.16
C ASP A 259 17.07 -24.18 12.06
N TYR A 260 16.71 -24.62 10.85
CA TYR A 260 15.54 -25.49 10.62
C TYR A 260 15.58 -26.80 11.42
N LYS A 261 16.77 -27.42 11.57
CA LYS A 261 16.90 -28.65 12.37
C LYS A 261 16.54 -28.41 13.84
N ASN A 262 16.94 -27.27 14.38
CA ASN A 262 16.67 -26.91 15.77
C ASN A 262 15.23 -26.42 15.94
N PHE A 263 14.67 -25.72 14.94
CA PHE A 263 13.28 -25.24 14.91
C PHE A 263 12.27 -26.33 15.28
N ILE A 264 12.43 -27.54 14.77
CA ILE A 264 11.52 -28.66 15.03
C ILE A 264 11.40 -28.94 16.54
N ASN A 265 12.50 -28.84 17.28
CA ASN A 265 12.53 -29.12 18.73
C ASN A 265 11.86 -28.02 19.57
N TYR A 266 11.65 -26.82 19.02
CA TYR A 266 11.11 -25.66 19.74
C TYR A 266 9.80 -25.15 19.12
N THR A 267 9.18 -25.92 18.22
CA THR A 267 8.00 -25.48 17.46
C THR A 267 6.87 -25.03 18.38
N ASP A 268 6.62 -25.71 19.50
CA ASP A 268 5.57 -25.35 20.44
C ASP A 268 5.84 -24.03 21.19
N ASP A 269 7.09 -23.77 21.58
CA ASP A 269 7.49 -22.49 22.19
C ASP A 269 7.31 -21.33 21.21
N ILE A 270 7.69 -21.57 19.96
CA ILE A 270 7.55 -20.62 18.86
C ILE A 270 6.08 -20.31 18.60
N LYS A 271 5.23 -21.35 18.44
CA LYS A 271 3.78 -21.20 18.29
C LYS A 271 3.22 -20.33 19.40
N ARG A 272 3.45 -20.72 20.67
CA ARG A 272 2.96 -19.98 21.84
C ARG A 272 3.38 -18.51 21.80
N PHE A 273 4.63 -18.24 21.47
CA PHE A 273 5.12 -16.87 21.43
C PHE A 273 4.53 -16.06 20.27
N VAL A 274 4.41 -16.64 19.07
CA VAL A 274 3.80 -15.98 17.91
C VAL A 274 2.33 -15.62 18.20
N PHE A 275 1.57 -16.54 18.80
CA PHE A 275 0.18 -16.24 19.20
C PHE A 275 0.09 -15.18 20.30
N LYS A 276 1.00 -15.20 21.29
CA LYS A 276 1.10 -14.13 22.27
C LYS A 276 1.37 -12.78 21.58
N LEU A 277 2.27 -12.76 20.60
CA LEU A 277 2.60 -11.55 19.85
C LEU A 277 1.40 -11.03 19.05
N PHE A 278 0.57 -11.90 18.48
CA PHE A 278 -0.66 -11.48 17.81
C PHE A 278 -1.64 -10.78 18.73
N ASN A 279 -1.87 -11.31 19.93
CA ASN A 279 -2.76 -10.65 20.89
C ASN A 279 -2.24 -9.24 21.24
N LEU A 280 -0.92 -9.10 21.43
CA LEU A 280 -0.30 -7.80 21.68
C LEU A 280 -0.41 -6.84 20.48
N ILE A 281 -0.29 -7.36 19.26
CA ILE A 281 -0.47 -6.60 18.02
C ILE A 281 -1.92 -6.13 17.90
N GLU A 282 -2.91 -7.00 18.16
CA GLU A 282 -4.33 -6.64 18.10
C GLU A 282 -4.69 -5.56 19.14
N ASP A 283 -4.19 -5.69 20.37
CA ASP A 283 -4.33 -4.65 21.40
C ASP A 283 -3.76 -3.31 20.92
N ARG A 284 -2.57 -3.35 20.29
CA ARG A 284 -1.94 -2.14 19.74
C ARG A 284 -2.73 -1.56 18.57
N ILE A 285 -3.23 -2.40 17.67
CA ILE A 285 -4.08 -1.99 16.54
C ILE A 285 -5.37 -1.35 17.04
N ALA A 286 -5.99 -1.87 18.09
CA ALA A 286 -7.19 -1.29 18.68
C ALA A 286 -6.93 0.14 19.19
N ILE A 287 -5.79 0.35 19.86
CA ILE A 287 -5.35 1.69 20.29
C ILE A 287 -5.18 2.61 19.08
N GLU A 288 -4.50 2.16 18.02
CA GLU A 288 -4.27 3.00 16.85
C GLU A 288 -5.56 3.32 16.08
N ARG A 289 -6.46 2.34 15.89
CA ARG A 289 -7.77 2.56 15.27
C ARG A 289 -8.60 3.60 16.01
N SER A 290 -8.52 3.67 17.34
CA SER A 290 -9.24 4.68 18.13
C SER A 290 -8.75 6.12 17.90
N ARG A 291 -7.56 6.31 17.32
CA ARG A 291 -6.94 7.61 17.05
C ARG A 291 -6.97 8.00 15.58
N GLN A 292 -7.29 7.06 14.70
CA GLN A 292 -7.27 7.30 13.26
C GLN A 292 -8.32 8.32 12.85
N ILE A 293 -7.91 9.20 11.94
CA ILE A 293 -8.81 10.12 11.26
C ILE A 293 -9.68 9.29 10.30
N SER A 294 -10.99 9.47 10.34
CA SER A 294 -11.94 8.87 9.40
C SER A 294 -12.15 9.76 8.17
N GLU A 295 -12.76 9.21 7.11
CA GLU A 295 -13.22 10.03 5.98
C GLU A 295 -14.24 11.10 6.42
N GLN A 296 -15.14 10.78 7.37
CA GLN A 296 -16.10 11.74 7.90
C GLN A 296 -15.42 12.90 8.62
N ASP A 297 -14.35 12.66 9.38
CA ASP A 297 -13.59 13.73 10.03
C ASP A 297 -13.01 14.71 9.01
N ILE A 298 -12.56 14.21 7.85
CA ILE A 298 -12.04 15.03 6.75
C ILE A 298 -13.15 15.88 6.14
N ILE A 299 -14.31 15.28 5.86
CA ILE A 299 -15.47 16.00 5.28
C ILE A 299 -15.92 17.10 6.25
N LEU A 300 -16.09 16.80 7.54
CA LEU A 300 -16.46 17.79 8.56
C LEU A 300 -15.40 18.89 8.72
N PHE A 301 -14.12 18.53 8.62
CA PHE A 301 -13.03 19.49 8.66
C PHE A 301 -13.06 20.47 7.49
N LEU A 302 -13.37 19.99 6.28
CA LEU A 302 -13.52 20.82 5.08
C LEU A 302 -14.80 21.65 5.10
N LEU A 303 -15.92 21.11 5.60
CA LEU A 303 -17.20 21.82 5.76
C LEU A 303 -17.01 23.15 6.50
N ASN A 304 -16.23 23.12 7.59
CA ASN A 304 -15.96 24.27 8.43
C ASN A 304 -14.91 25.24 7.85
N ARG A 305 -14.40 24.98 6.63
CA ARG A 305 -13.29 25.71 6.01
C ARG A 305 -13.54 25.92 4.51
N LYS A 306 -14.36 26.93 4.18
CA LYS A 306 -14.79 27.25 2.81
C LYS A 306 -13.64 27.32 1.79
N ILE A 307 -12.56 28.04 2.10
CA ILE A 307 -11.42 28.20 1.17
C ILE A 307 -10.73 26.84 0.91
N PRO A 308 -10.26 26.09 1.93
CA PRO A 308 -9.74 24.74 1.72
C PRO A 308 -10.68 23.78 1.00
N ALA A 309 -11.98 23.79 1.31
CA ALA A 309 -12.97 22.95 0.63
C ALA A 309 -13.03 23.24 -0.87
N ARG A 310 -13.06 24.53 -1.25
CA ARG A 310 -13.07 24.94 -2.65
C ARG A 310 -11.79 24.55 -3.38
N VAL A 311 -10.62 24.81 -2.79
CA VAL A 311 -9.33 24.40 -3.37
C VAL A 311 -9.28 22.87 -3.55
N PHE A 312 -9.77 22.12 -2.58
CA PHE A 312 -9.81 20.66 -2.66
C PHE A 312 -10.72 20.23 -3.80
N LYS A 313 -11.94 20.77 -3.87
CA LYS A 313 -12.89 20.49 -4.94
C LYS A 313 -12.32 20.78 -6.32
N ASP A 314 -11.78 21.98 -6.53
CA ASP A 314 -11.22 22.40 -7.83
C ASP A 314 -10.11 21.45 -8.30
N LYS A 315 -9.22 21.05 -7.37
CA LYS A 315 -8.15 20.08 -7.64
C LYS A 315 -8.69 18.70 -8.00
N ILE A 316 -9.60 18.16 -7.20
CA ILE A 316 -10.16 16.82 -7.42
C ILE A 316 -10.95 16.78 -8.73
N ASP A 317 -11.79 17.77 -9.01
CA ASP A 317 -12.60 17.82 -10.23
C ASP A 317 -11.74 17.85 -11.49
N TYR A 318 -10.62 18.58 -11.46
CA TYR A 318 -9.63 18.55 -12.54
C TYR A 318 -9.02 17.15 -12.70
N GLU A 319 -8.47 16.58 -11.62
CA GLU A 319 -7.73 15.33 -11.65
C GLU A 319 -8.57 14.10 -12.01
N ILE A 320 -9.87 14.11 -11.67
CA ILE A 320 -10.78 13.00 -11.99
C ILE A 320 -11.61 13.22 -13.25
N GLY A 321 -11.50 14.36 -13.93
CA GLY A 321 -12.35 14.72 -15.07
C GLY A 321 -12.40 13.62 -16.15
N TYR A 322 -11.24 13.11 -16.53
CA TYR A 322 -11.12 11.99 -17.48
C TYR A 322 -11.77 10.70 -16.94
N ILE A 323 -11.54 10.36 -15.67
CA ILE A 323 -12.09 9.16 -15.02
C ILE A 323 -13.62 9.25 -15.00
N LYS A 324 -14.17 10.40 -14.63
CA LYS A 324 -15.62 10.66 -14.57
C LYS A 324 -16.29 10.56 -15.94
N GLN A 325 -15.61 11.00 -17.00
CA GLN A 325 -16.11 10.90 -18.37
C GLN A 325 -16.13 9.46 -18.91
N HIS A 326 -15.10 8.66 -18.62
CA HIS A 326 -14.91 7.34 -19.24
C HIS A 326 -15.35 6.17 -18.36
N ARG A 327 -15.35 6.34 -17.04
CA ARG A 327 -15.78 5.36 -16.03
C ARG A 327 -16.61 6.05 -14.93
N PRO A 328 -17.76 6.64 -15.29
CA PRO A 328 -18.66 7.27 -14.32
C PRO A 328 -19.15 6.27 -13.25
N ASP A 329 -19.21 4.98 -13.58
CA ASP A 329 -19.54 3.89 -12.65
C ASP A 329 -18.54 3.80 -11.48
N ILE A 330 -17.23 3.97 -11.75
CA ILE A 330 -16.21 4.00 -10.71
C ILE A 330 -16.43 5.21 -9.81
N VAL A 331 -16.60 6.40 -10.37
CA VAL A 331 -16.76 7.65 -9.59
C VAL A 331 -18.06 7.61 -8.76
N ALA A 332 -19.13 7.04 -9.29
CA ALA A 332 -20.39 6.85 -8.58
C ALA A 332 -20.24 5.91 -7.36
N SER A 333 -19.28 4.96 -7.42
CA SER A 333 -19.00 4.05 -6.30
C SER A 333 -18.24 4.71 -5.13
N TRP A 334 -17.70 5.92 -5.31
CA TRP A 334 -16.91 6.64 -4.31
C TRP A 334 -17.80 7.35 -3.29
N LYS A 335 -18.27 6.59 -2.31
CA LYS A 335 -19.19 7.05 -1.25
C LYS A 335 -18.81 8.42 -0.67
N TYR A 336 -17.56 8.59 -0.26
CA TYR A 336 -17.14 9.78 0.48
C TYR A 336 -16.94 10.99 -0.43
N TYR A 337 -16.50 10.77 -1.67
CA TYR A 337 -16.52 11.83 -2.68
C TYR A 337 -17.95 12.30 -2.99
N GLN A 338 -18.94 11.40 -3.09
CA GLN A 338 -20.33 11.80 -3.29
C GLN A 338 -20.88 12.61 -2.10
N GLU A 339 -20.54 12.24 -0.86
CA GLU A 339 -20.88 13.01 0.35
C GLU A 339 -20.24 14.41 0.33
N PHE A 340 -18.95 14.49 -0.05
CA PHE A 340 -18.24 15.76 -0.20
C PHE A 340 -18.83 16.66 -1.29
N GLU A 341 -19.18 16.10 -2.46
CA GLU A 341 -19.82 16.86 -3.54
C GLU A 341 -21.17 17.45 -3.12
N LYS A 342 -21.97 16.68 -2.36
CA LYS A 342 -23.23 17.16 -1.81
C LYS A 342 -23.01 18.33 -0.84
N MET A 343 -22.04 18.18 0.06
CA MET A 343 -21.64 19.22 1.01
C MET A 343 -21.20 20.51 0.30
N CYS A 344 -20.41 20.43 -0.78
CA CYS A 344 -20.00 21.61 -1.54
C CYS A 344 -21.18 22.33 -2.20
N LYS A 345 -22.15 21.59 -2.75
CA LYS A 345 -23.37 22.19 -3.34
C LYS A 345 -24.20 22.97 -2.32
N GLU A 346 -24.29 22.47 -1.09
CA GLU A 346 -24.98 23.15 0.01
C GLU A 346 -24.25 24.47 0.37
N LEU A 347 -22.91 24.44 0.45
CA LEU A 347 -22.10 25.64 0.72
C LEU A 347 -22.19 26.72 -0.38
N ASP A 348 -22.35 26.32 -1.64
CA ASP A 348 -22.49 27.23 -2.78
C ASP A 348 -23.92 27.79 -2.91
N GLY A 349 -24.93 27.07 -2.39
CA GLY A 349 -26.34 27.49 -2.37
C GLY A 349 -26.70 28.44 -1.23
N ASP A 350 -25.87 28.53 -0.19
CA ASP A 350 -26.02 29.47 0.95
C ASP A 350 -25.44 30.88 0.67
N ILE A 351 -25.49 31.34 -0.59
CA ILE A 351 -25.01 32.68 -1.04
C ILE A 351 -26.18 33.55 -1.48
#